data_AF-A0A4Q7IMN3-F1
#
_entry.id   AF-A0A4Q7IMN3-F1
#
_cell.length_a   1.000
_cell.length_b   1.000
_cell.length_c   1.000
_cell.angle_alpha   90.00
_cell.angle_beta   90.00
_cell.angle_gamma   90.00
#
_symmetry.space_group_name_H-M   'P 1'
#
loop_
_entity.id
_entity.type
_entity.pdbx_description
1 polymer ?
#
loop_
_entity_poly.entity_id
_entity_poly.type
_entity_poly.pdbx_seq_one_letter_code
_entity_poly.pdbx_strand_id
1 'polypeptide(L)'
;MEHIKSEKTAGRLLFPALLLSSIAFNGFAKTVKGQDELVLNCASENVQKEVLDALHKKLESEYIFPKKAKAFKKHMQSPKAQKALNEVKNCDALVNTVNQWLAEITADKHLHVTFSPFEIPEDTPESKAQFSKQKNAFMRSLNYGFEQVQRLPFNIGYVNLILFSDIEKGGPQLASTMNLLRYTDALIIDLRESRGGEPAMVDLIASYLLNERTNTSNIYYRNENRTEERFTTVNVTGNHYGQQRPLYILTSKDTFSAAEDLAYTLKHLNRATIIGEVTGGGAHPGEVIKLTNHFEGFIPNGRSINPVTKTNWEGVGVQPHIKTSADNALNTAQREILITLKNSEVNLTRANRMQKRIDRLKL
;
A
#
# COMPACT_ATOMS: atom_id res chain seq x y z
N MET A 1 38.13 16.29 -23.95
CA MET A 1 36.91 16.32 -23.13
C MET A 1 36.32 14.93 -23.13
N GLU A 2 36.58 14.19 -22.06
CA GLU A 2 36.21 12.77 -21.92
C GLU A 2 34.70 12.57 -21.89
N HIS A 3 34.26 11.58 -22.66
CA HIS A 3 32.89 11.06 -22.65
C HIS A 3 32.69 10.16 -21.43
N ILE A 4 31.89 10.62 -20.47
CA ILE A 4 31.36 9.74 -19.41
C ILE A 4 30.21 8.93 -20.01
N LYS A 5 30.48 7.65 -20.27
CA LYS A 5 29.47 6.63 -20.54
C LYS A 5 28.67 6.38 -19.27
N SER A 6 27.35 6.59 -19.32
CA SER A 6 26.41 6.14 -18.30
C SER A 6 26.20 4.63 -18.46
N GLU A 7 26.80 3.84 -17.57
CA GLU A 7 26.44 2.45 -17.37
C GLU A 7 25.07 2.38 -16.67
N LYS A 8 24.11 1.73 -17.33
CA LYS A 8 22.85 1.31 -16.72
C LYS A 8 23.09 0.00 -15.95
N THR A 9 23.47 0.11 -14.69
CA THR A 9 23.30 -0.98 -13.73
C THR A 9 21.90 -0.88 -13.14
N ALA A 10 20.98 -1.67 -13.69
CA ALA A 10 19.70 -1.95 -13.07
C ALA A 10 19.93 -2.85 -11.84
N GLY A 11 20.35 -2.23 -10.74
CA GLY A 11 20.30 -2.84 -9.42
C GLY A 11 18.84 -2.89 -8.99
N ARG A 12 18.23 -4.07 -8.99
CA ARG A 12 16.99 -4.33 -8.24
C ARG A 12 17.28 -4.07 -6.77
N LEU A 13 17.02 -2.86 -6.30
CA LEU A 13 16.79 -2.60 -4.89
C LEU A 13 15.49 -3.34 -4.54
N LEU A 14 15.65 -4.52 -3.94
CA LEU A 14 14.59 -5.13 -3.14
C LEU A 14 14.29 -4.13 -2.01
N PHE A 15 13.31 -3.26 -2.22
CA PHE A 15 12.76 -2.46 -1.13
C PHE A 15 12.14 -3.45 -0.14
N PRO A 16 12.68 -3.56 1.10
CA PRO A 16 12.01 -4.33 2.12
C PRO A 16 10.63 -3.71 2.32
N ALA A 17 9.64 -4.54 2.62
CA ALA A 17 8.28 -4.10 2.89
C ALA A 17 8.33 -2.92 3.88
N LEU A 18 8.05 -1.72 3.37
CA LEU A 18 7.98 -0.51 4.18
C LEU A 18 6.64 -0.52 4.90
N LEU A 19 6.52 -1.47 5.83
CA LEU A 19 5.61 -1.36 6.95
C LEU A 19 6.16 -0.24 7.81
N LEU A 20 5.36 0.82 7.99
CA LEU A 20 5.61 1.91 8.93
C LEU A 20 5.88 1.46 10.37
N SER A 21 5.71 0.17 10.66
CA SER A 21 6.01 -0.45 11.94
C SER A 21 7.52 -0.63 12.17
N SER A 22 8.36 -0.49 11.13
CA SER A 22 9.82 -0.58 11.26
C SER A 22 10.54 0.68 10.73
N ILE A 23 10.18 1.85 11.26
CA ILE A 23 11.15 2.96 11.27
C ILE A 23 12.26 2.54 12.24
N ALA A 24 13.27 1.88 11.71
CA ALA A 24 14.51 1.60 12.42
C ALA A 24 15.00 2.90 13.07
N PHE A 25 15.19 2.83 14.39
CA PHE A 25 15.58 3.90 15.29
C PHE A 25 17.05 4.33 15.05
N ASN A 26 17.41 4.75 13.83
CA ASN A 26 18.74 5.26 13.54
C ASN A 26 18.81 6.76 13.86
N GLY A 27 18.75 7.08 15.15
CA GLY A 27 18.93 8.43 15.66
C GLY A 27 19.49 8.39 17.07
N PHE A 28 20.82 8.53 17.17
CA PHE A 28 21.65 8.49 18.38
C PHE A 28 21.99 7.10 18.93
N ALA A 29 22.93 6.42 18.27
CA ALA A 29 23.96 5.70 19.02
C ALA A 29 24.78 6.74 19.81
N LYS A 30 24.28 7.15 20.99
CA LYS A 30 25.21 7.53 22.05
C LYS A 30 25.88 6.24 22.45
N THR A 31 27.19 6.20 22.35
CA THR A 31 28.04 5.09 22.80
C THR A 31 27.85 4.90 24.30
N VAL A 32 26.79 4.20 24.70
CA VAL A 32 26.65 3.66 26.05
C VAL A 32 27.42 2.35 26.03
N LYS A 33 28.70 2.43 26.38
CA LYS A 33 29.47 1.23 26.74
C LYS A 33 28.80 0.61 27.97
N GLY A 34 28.29 -0.62 27.84
CA GLY A 34 28.06 -1.51 28.99
C GLY A 34 26.61 -1.75 29.42
N GLN A 35 25.64 -1.81 28.51
CA GLN A 35 24.47 -2.67 28.71
C GLN A 35 24.64 -3.85 27.78
N ASP A 36 24.84 -5.04 28.35
CA ASP A 36 24.62 -6.28 27.61
C ASP A 36 23.18 -6.23 27.09
N GLU A 37 23.00 -6.01 25.78
CA GLU A 37 21.70 -6.19 25.12
C GLU A 37 21.28 -7.64 25.42
N LEU A 38 20.35 -7.81 26.35
CA LEU A 38 19.69 -9.09 26.59
C LEU A 38 18.95 -9.45 25.29
N VAL A 39 19.62 -10.19 24.42
CA VAL A 39 19.00 -10.74 23.21
C VAL A 39 17.85 -11.63 23.67
N LEU A 40 16.62 -11.22 23.38
CA LEU A 40 15.42 -11.96 23.74
C LEU A 40 15.54 -13.40 23.24
N ASN A 41 15.49 -14.38 24.16
CA ASN A 41 15.61 -15.79 23.80
C ASN A 41 14.29 -16.32 23.25
N CYS A 42 14.03 -16.12 21.96
CA CYS A 42 12.84 -16.62 21.28
C CYS A 42 12.79 -18.15 21.09
N ALA A 43 13.84 -18.89 21.47
CA ALA A 43 13.79 -20.35 21.60
C ALA A 43 13.18 -20.81 22.94
N SER A 44 13.00 -19.88 23.90
CA SER A 44 12.35 -20.18 25.18
C SER A 44 10.86 -20.45 25.00
N GLU A 45 10.38 -21.57 25.55
CA GLU A 45 8.95 -21.90 25.58
C GLU A 45 8.11 -20.79 26.22
N ASN A 46 8.64 -20.09 27.22
CA ASN A 46 7.92 -19.00 27.89
C ASN A 46 7.70 -17.82 26.94
N VAL A 47 8.73 -17.40 26.20
CA VAL A 47 8.63 -16.30 25.22
C VAL A 47 7.66 -16.67 24.10
N GLN A 48 7.79 -17.90 23.56
CA GLN A 48 6.89 -18.39 22.51
C GLN A 48 5.44 -18.41 22.98
N LYS A 49 5.20 -18.94 24.20
CA LYS A 49 3.87 -18.98 24.81
C LYS A 49 3.29 -17.58 25.02
N GLU A 50 4.08 -16.65 25.55
CA GLU A 50 3.65 -15.27 25.79
C GLU A 50 3.20 -14.58 24.48
N VAL A 51 4.02 -14.67 23.42
CA VAL A 51 3.70 -14.08 22.11
C VAL A 51 2.45 -14.72 21.50
N LEU A 52 2.35 -16.05 21.53
CA LEU A 52 1.21 -16.77 20.97
C LEU A 52 -0.09 -16.51 21.74
N ASP A 53 -0.04 -16.48 23.06
CA ASP A 53 -1.20 -16.19 23.91
C ASP A 53 -1.66 -14.72 23.71
N ALA A 54 -0.72 -13.77 23.61
CA ALA A 54 -1.03 -12.37 23.32
C ALA A 54 -1.65 -12.19 21.92
N LEU A 55 -1.05 -12.79 20.90
CA LEU A 55 -1.57 -12.79 19.54
C LEU A 55 -2.97 -13.39 19.48
N HIS A 56 -3.16 -14.57 20.07
CA HIS A 56 -4.45 -15.25 20.09
C HIS A 56 -5.53 -14.39 20.75
N LYS A 57 -5.23 -13.78 21.91
CA LYS A 57 -6.15 -12.88 22.61
C LYS A 57 -6.59 -11.74 21.69
N LYS A 58 -5.64 -11.11 21.00
CA LYS A 58 -5.93 -10.01 20.06
C LYS A 58 -6.71 -10.47 18.82
N LEU A 59 -6.42 -11.65 18.28
CA LEU A 59 -7.22 -12.23 17.19
C LEU A 59 -8.67 -12.51 17.62
N GLU A 60 -8.89 -13.04 18.82
CA GLU A 60 -10.24 -13.29 19.31
C GLU A 60 -11.05 -12.00 19.47
N SER A 61 -10.43 -10.97 20.06
CA SER A 61 -11.10 -9.71 20.34
C SER A 61 -11.25 -8.81 19.12
N GLU A 62 -10.29 -8.78 18.19
CA GLU A 62 -10.20 -7.72 17.17
C GLU A 62 -10.27 -8.20 15.72
N TYR A 63 -9.78 -9.41 15.41
CA TYR A 63 -9.65 -9.84 14.01
C TYR A 63 -11.02 -9.96 13.32
N ILE A 64 -11.16 -9.47 12.10
CA ILE A 64 -12.44 -9.43 11.37
C ILE A 64 -13.12 -10.81 11.20
N PHE A 65 -12.38 -11.92 11.29
CA PHE A 65 -12.92 -13.28 11.19
C PHE A 65 -12.76 -14.13 12.48
N PRO A 66 -13.73 -14.11 13.42
CA PRO A 66 -13.63 -14.85 14.69
C PRO A 66 -13.46 -16.37 14.54
N LYS A 67 -14.02 -16.97 13.48
CA LYS A 67 -13.85 -18.42 13.22
C LYS A 67 -12.39 -18.78 12.91
N LYS A 68 -11.68 -17.91 12.19
CA LYS A 68 -10.26 -18.08 11.87
C LYS A 68 -9.37 -17.87 13.10
N ALA A 69 -9.71 -16.91 13.97
CA ALA A 69 -9.05 -16.75 15.28
C ALA A 69 -9.14 -18.01 16.15
N LYS A 70 -10.32 -18.67 16.18
CA LYS A 70 -10.50 -19.96 16.86
C LYS A 70 -9.69 -21.10 16.22
N ALA A 71 -9.60 -21.12 14.89
CA ALA A 71 -8.78 -22.09 14.17
C ALA A 71 -7.28 -21.92 14.49
N PHE A 72 -6.80 -20.68 14.59
CA PHE A 72 -5.43 -20.37 15.04
C PHE A 72 -5.14 -20.94 16.43
N LYS A 73 -6.05 -20.72 17.40
CA LYS A 73 -5.94 -21.31 18.76
C LYS A 73 -5.76 -22.83 18.72
N LYS A 74 -6.60 -23.50 17.93
CA LYS A 74 -6.55 -24.97 17.79
C LYS A 74 -5.22 -25.42 17.16
N HIS A 75 -4.71 -24.66 16.17
CA HIS A 75 -3.45 -24.96 15.51
C HIS A 75 -2.26 -24.82 16.46
N MET A 76 -2.14 -23.71 17.19
CA MET A 76 -1.01 -23.48 18.12
C MET A 76 -0.96 -24.53 19.25
N GLN A 77 -2.08 -25.17 19.59
CA GLN A 77 -2.16 -26.25 20.58
C GLN A 77 -1.86 -27.64 20.00
N SER A 78 -1.64 -27.76 18.70
CA SER A 78 -1.46 -29.06 18.04
C SER A 78 -0.05 -29.63 18.24
N PRO A 79 0.13 -30.97 18.20
CA PRO A 79 1.45 -31.58 18.26
C PRO A 79 2.39 -31.12 17.14
N LYS A 80 1.83 -30.82 15.95
CA LYS A 80 2.60 -30.29 14.81
C LYS A 80 3.16 -28.89 15.13
N ALA A 81 2.36 -28.03 15.73
CA ALA A 81 2.81 -26.69 16.15
C ALA A 81 3.89 -26.78 17.23
N GLN A 82 3.70 -27.64 18.25
CA GLN A 82 4.71 -27.85 19.29
C GLN A 82 6.04 -28.36 18.73
N LYS A 83 6.00 -29.29 17.76
CA LYS A 83 7.21 -29.74 17.09
C LYS A 83 7.93 -28.59 16.37
N ALA A 84 7.20 -27.77 15.62
CA ALA A 84 7.79 -26.64 14.90
C ALA A 84 8.36 -25.58 15.85
N LEU A 85 7.71 -25.33 16.99
CA LEU A 85 8.20 -24.41 18.02
C LEU A 85 9.50 -24.88 18.68
N ASN A 86 9.67 -26.19 18.88
CA ASN A 86 10.91 -26.77 19.37
C ASN A 86 12.09 -26.61 18.39
N GLU A 87 11.83 -26.36 17.11
CA GLU A 87 12.84 -26.14 16.08
C GLU A 87 13.23 -24.64 15.93
N VAL A 88 12.53 -23.73 16.62
CA VAL A 88 12.80 -22.29 16.60
C VAL A 88 14.12 -21.99 17.32
N LYS A 89 15.02 -21.29 16.63
CA LYS A 89 16.36 -20.95 17.14
C LYS A 89 16.54 -19.47 17.49
N ASN A 90 15.72 -18.60 16.91
CA ASN A 90 15.82 -17.14 17.05
C ASN A 90 14.46 -16.49 16.74
N CYS A 91 14.37 -15.17 16.92
CA CYS A 91 13.11 -14.43 16.78
C CYS A 91 12.62 -14.38 15.33
N ASP A 92 13.52 -14.32 14.33
CA ASP A 92 13.13 -14.41 12.91
C ASP A 92 12.46 -15.75 12.58
N ALA A 93 13.01 -16.85 13.11
CA ALA A 93 12.42 -18.18 12.95
C ALA A 93 11.04 -18.28 13.62
N LEU A 94 10.86 -17.66 14.79
CA LEU A 94 9.55 -17.59 15.46
C LEU A 94 8.54 -16.80 14.61
N VAL A 95 8.90 -15.60 14.17
CA VAL A 95 8.05 -14.74 13.34
C VAL A 95 7.65 -15.45 12.05
N ASN A 96 8.60 -16.05 11.34
CA ASN A 96 8.34 -16.78 10.09
C ASN A 96 7.40 -17.97 10.32
N THR A 97 7.60 -18.72 11.41
CA THR A 97 6.74 -19.87 11.77
C THR A 97 5.31 -19.40 12.03
N VAL A 98 5.14 -18.36 12.85
CA VAL A 98 3.82 -17.81 13.19
C VAL A 98 3.13 -17.21 11.96
N ASN A 99 3.84 -16.43 11.15
CA ASN A 99 3.29 -15.83 9.94
C ASN A 99 2.92 -16.87 8.89
N GLN A 100 3.66 -17.98 8.77
CA GLN A 100 3.26 -19.10 7.93
C GLN A 100 1.94 -19.70 8.40
N TRP A 101 1.77 -19.91 9.71
CA TRP A 101 0.51 -20.44 10.25
C TRP A 101 -0.65 -19.48 10.02
N LEU A 102 -0.44 -18.17 10.23
CA LEU A 102 -1.45 -17.15 9.94
C LEU A 102 -1.85 -17.22 8.47
N ALA A 103 -0.89 -17.22 7.54
CA ALA A 103 -1.16 -17.31 6.11
C ALA A 103 -1.93 -18.59 5.71
N GLU A 104 -1.54 -19.76 6.24
CA GLU A 104 -2.21 -21.04 5.96
C GLU A 104 -3.66 -21.08 6.48
N ILE A 105 -3.92 -20.47 7.64
CA ILE A 105 -5.23 -20.49 8.31
C ILE A 105 -6.16 -19.42 7.77
N THR A 106 -5.62 -18.25 7.45
CA THR A 106 -6.43 -17.07 7.12
C THR A 106 -6.43 -16.72 5.65
N ALA A 107 -5.37 -17.05 4.91
CA ALA A 107 -5.09 -16.51 3.57
C ALA A 107 -5.13 -14.97 3.48
N ASP A 108 -5.07 -14.30 4.63
CA ASP A 108 -5.14 -12.85 4.77
C ASP A 108 -3.72 -12.30 4.81
N LYS A 109 -3.35 -11.59 3.75
CA LYS A 109 -1.98 -11.10 3.56
C LYS A 109 -1.67 -9.85 4.39
N HIS A 110 -2.68 -9.22 5.00
CA HIS A 110 -2.47 -8.12 5.92
C HIS A 110 -2.11 -8.62 7.31
N LEU A 111 -2.65 -9.76 7.74
CA LEU A 111 -2.42 -10.30 9.08
C LEU A 111 -1.01 -10.89 9.24
N HIS A 112 -0.17 -10.24 10.06
CA HIS A 112 1.17 -10.71 10.34
C HIS A 112 1.68 -10.21 11.70
N VAL A 113 2.77 -10.82 12.18
CA VAL A 113 3.54 -10.45 13.36
C VAL A 113 4.92 -9.98 12.92
N THR A 114 5.48 -9.00 13.63
CA THR A 114 6.87 -8.54 13.48
C THR A 114 7.60 -8.61 14.83
N PHE A 115 8.92 -8.66 14.75
CA PHE A 115 9.82 -8.61 15.91
C PHE A 115 10.66 -7.33 15.84
N SER A 116 10.84 -6.69 16.99
CA SER A 116 11.75 -5.57 17.20
C SER A 116 12.88 -5.97 18.15
N PRO A 117 14.16 -5.78 17.76
CA PRO A 117 15.28 -6.00 18.67
C PRO A 117 15.30 -5.00 19.84
N PHE A 118 14.60 -3.86 19.69
CA PHE A 118 14.41 -2.86 20.74
C PHE A 118 13.03 -3.00 21.38
N GLU A 119 12.91 -2.63 22.65
CA GLU A 119 11.60 -2.59 23.29
C GLU A 119 10.67 -1.61 22.57
N ILE A 120 9.46 -2.09 22.27
CA ILE A 120 8.36 -1.32 21.74
C ILE A 120 7.86 -0.44 22.89
N PRO A 121 7.91 0.91 22.76
CA PRO A 121 7.48 1.80 23.81
C PRO A 121 6.04 1.53 24.25
N GLU A 122 5.77 1.75 25.54
CA GLU A 122 4.39 1.80 26.03
C GLU A 122 3.59 2.92 25.38
N ASP A 123 2.27 2.79 25.38
CA ASP A 123 1.35 3.73 24.72
C ASP A 123 1.13 5.03 25.54
N THR A 124 2.21 5.77 25.81
CA THR A 124 2.17 7.05 26.53
C THR A 124 2.05 8.26 25.60
N PRO A 125 1.60 9.42 26.08
CA PRO A 125 1.59 10.65 25.28
C PRO A 125 2.97 11.00 24.69
N GLU A 126 4.04 10.79 25.46
CA GLU A 126 5.42 11.08 25.04
C GLU A 126 5.88 10.15 23.92
N SER A 127 5.63 8.84 24.04
CA SER A 127 6.01 7.88 23.00
C SER A 127 5.23 8.12 21.71
N LYS A 128 3.93 8.44 21.80
CA LYS A 128 3.09 8.85 20.66
C LYS A 128 3.66 10.07 19.96
N ALA A 129 4.06 11.09 20.72
CA ALA A 129 4.64 12.31 20.16
C ALA A 129 5.97 12.03 19.45
N GLN A 130 6.83 11.20 20.04
CA GLN A 130 8.09 10.79 19.43
C GLN A 130 7.89 9.96 18.16
N PHE A 131 7.00 8.96 18.20
CA PHE A 131 6.63 8.14 17.06
C PHE A 131 6.06 9.01 15.94
N SER A 132 5.13 9.91 16.24
CA SER A 132 4.56 10.86 15.28
C SER A 132 5.64 11.72 14.64
N LYS A 133 6.61 12.23 15.41
CA LYS A 133 7.74 13.00 14.88
C LYS A 133 8.59 12.19 13.90
N GLN A 134 8.88 10.92 14.22
CA GLN A 134 9.65 10.02 13.36
C GLN A 134 8.86 9.64 12.09
N LYS A 135 7.59 9.24 12.23
CA LYS A 135 6.66 9.00 11.12
C LYS A 135 6.61 10.20 10.18
N ASN A 136 6.45 11.41 10.72
CA ASN A 136 6.41 12.64 9.92
C ASN A 136 7.73 12.93 9.20
N ALA A 137 8.88 12.75 9.86
CA ALA A 137 10.18 12.93 9.23
C ALA A 137 10.40 11.94 8.08
N PHE A 138 10.03 10.68 8.29
CA PHE A 138 10.09 9.62 7.30
C PHE A 138 9.16 9.90 6.11
N MET A 139 7.89 10.21 6.37
CA MET A 139 6.91 10.57 5.31
C MET A 139 7.37 11.75 4.47
N ARG A 140 7.97 12.77 5.11
CA ARG A 140 8.54 13.92 4.41
C ARG A 140 9.69 13.50 3.48
N SER A 141 10.56 12.58 3.91
CA SER A 141 11.65 12.09 3.05
C SER A 141 11.17 11.33 1.81
N LEU A 142 9.96 10.77 1.87
CA LEU A 142 9.30 10.12 0.73
C LEU A 142 8.39 11.06 -0.07
N ASN A 143 8.48 12.38 0.16
CA ASN A 143 7.58 13.37 -0.42
C ASN A 143 6.08 12.98 -0.27
N TYR A 144 5.74 12.41 0.90
CA TYR A 144 4.40 11.91 1.21
C TYR A 144 3.86 10.87 0.22
N GLY A 145 4.76 10.10 -0.42
CA GLY A 145 4.44 9.04 -1.37
C GLY A 145 4.50 9.46 -2.85
N PHE A 146 4.67 10.74 -3.16
CA PHE A 146 4.76 11.24 -4.53
C PHE A 146 6.21 11.18 -5.03
N GLU A 147 6.62 10.00 -5.49
CA GLU A 147 7.98 9.71 -5.95
C GLU A 147 8.33 10.48 -7.23
N GLN A 148 7.38 10.57 -8.17
CA GLN A 148 7.59 11.28 -9.42
C GLN A 148 6.32 11.94 -9.92
N VAL A 149 6.41 13.21 -10.33
CA VAL A 149 5.34 13.92 -11.02
C VAL A 149 5.93 14.58 -12.26
N GLN A 150 5.37 14.27 -13.44
CA GLN A 150 5.91 14.78 -14.70
C GLN A 150 4.84 14.95 -15.77
N ARG A 151 5.12 15.86 -16.70
CA ARG A 151 4.43 15.92 -18.00
C ARG A 151 5.27 15.18 -19.03
N LEU A 152 4.81 14.01 -19.43
CA LEU A 152 5.39 13.21 -20.50
C LEU A 152 5.15 13.86 -21.88
N PRO A 153 5.90 13.44 -22.92
CA PRO A 153 5.61 13.82 -24.31
C PRO A 153 4.14 13.62 -24.67
N PHE A 154 3.64 14.43 -25.60
CA PHE A 154 2.23 14.46 -26.03
C PHE A 154 1.25 14.93 -24.94
N ASN A 155 1.74 15.67 -23.95
CA ASN A 155 0.93 16.30 -22.90
C ASN A 155 0.22 15.29 -21.99
N ILE A 156 0.90 14.19 -21.66
CA ILE A 156 0.38 13.15 -20.78
C ILE A 156 0.91 13.42 -19.36
N GLY A 157 0.02 13.55 -18.39
CA GLY A 157 0.39 13.62 -16.98
C GLY A 157 0.78 12.25 -16.45
N TYR A 158 1.79 12.20 -15.59
CA TYR A 158 2.24 10.97 -14.93
C TYR A 158 2.53 11.25 -13.47
N VAL A 159 2.00 10.39 -12.60
CA VAL A 159 2.24 10.40 -11.16
C VAL A 159 2.69 8.99 -10.74
N ASN A 160 3.89 8.85 -10.20
CA ASN A 160 4.30 7.67 -9.45
C ASN A 160 3.95 7.87 -7.98
N LEU A 161 2.99 7.10 -7.48
CA LEU A 161 2.48 7.18 -6.11
C LEU A 161 2.79 5.88 -5.36
N ILE A 162 3.86 5.88 -4.57
CA ILE A 162 4.37 4.68 -3.89
C ILE A 162 3.71 4.43 -2.52
N LEU A 163 2.99 5.41 -1.99
CA LEU A 163 2.34 5.35 -0.67
C LEU A 163 1.17 6.32 -0.59
N PHE A 164 0.14 5.95 0.18
CA PHE A 164 -0.99 6.81 0.55
C PHE A 164 -0.75 7.39 1.95
N SER A 165 -0.31 8.65 2.04
CA SER A 165 -0.04 9.29 3.32
C SER A 165 -1.29 9.88 3.98
N ASP A 166 -1.17 10.35 5.22
CA ASP A 166 -2.18 11.21 5.85
C ASP A 166 -2.48 12.45 4.98
N ILE A 167 -3.74 12.82 4.90
CA ILE A 167 -4.25 13.97 4.15
C ILE A 167 -3.83 15.31 4.75
N GLU A 168 -3.58 15.42 6.06
CA GLU A 168 -3.13 16.68 6.67
C GLU A 168 -1.77 17.12 6.12
N LYS A 169 -0.88 16.16 5.86
CA LYS A 169 0.48 16.43 5.36
C LYS A 169 0.62 16.18 3.87
N GLY A 170 -0.01 15.14 3.34
CA GLY A 170 0.05 14.78 1.92
C GLY A 170 -0.95 15.52 1.04
N GLY A 171 -2.06 16.02 1.59
CA GLY A 171 -3.09 16.75 0.84
C GLY A 171 -2.54 17.97 0.07
N PRO A 172 -1.70 18.82 0.69
CA PRO A 172 -1.03 19.92 -0.02
C PRO A 172 -0.12 19.45 -1.18
N GLN A 173 0.57 18.31 -1.01
CA GLN A 173 1.41 17.73 -2.07
C GLN A 173 0.55 17.19 -3.23
N LEU A 174 -0.59 16.57 -2.93
CA LEU A 174 -1.57 16.16 -3.94
C LEU A 174 -2.14 17.37 -4.69
N ALA A 175 -2.51 18.44 -3.98
CA ALA A 175 -3.01 19.67 -4.60
C ALA A 175 -1.98 20.27 -5.57
N SER A 176 -0.70 20.28 -5.17
CA SER A 176 0.41 20.76 -6.00
C SER A 176 0.61 19.89 -7.25
N THR A 177 0.52 18.57 -7.07
CA THR A 177 0.58 17.58 -8.16
C THR A 177 -0.55 17.81 -9.17
N MET A 178 -1.79 17.95 -8.70
CA MET A 178 -2.95 18.15 -9.56
C MET A 178 -2.91 19.51 -10.26
N ASN A 179 -2.43 20.56 -9.59
CA ASN A 179 -2.20 21.87 -10.22
C ASN A 179 -1.14 21.82 -11.33
N LEU A 180 -0.04 21.10 -11.13
CA LEU A 180 0.99 20.92 -12.15
C LEU A 180 0.44 20.19 -13.40
N LEU A 181 -0.40 19.18 -13.19
CA LEU A 181 -0.92 18.33 -14.26
C LEU A 181 -2.25 18.83 -14.85
N ARG A 182 -2.82 19.92 -14.34
CA ARG A 182 -4.19 20.39 -14.65
C ARG A 182 -4.50 20.61 -16.13
N TYR A 183 -3.49 20.82 -16.97
CA TYR A 183 -3.64 21.07 -18.41
C TYR A 183 -3.16 19.92 -19.29
N THR A 184 -2.90 18.75 -18.71
CA THR A 184 -2.58 17.53 -19.47
C THR A 184 -3.83 16.95 -20.13
N ASP A 185 -3.64 16.26 -21.25
CA ASP A 185 -4.74 15.70 -22.05
C ASP A 185 -5.21 14.33 -21.50
N ALA A 186 -4.33 13.64 -20.77
CA ALA A 186 -4.58 12.37 -20.11
C ALA A 186 -3.69 12.22 -18.88
N LEU A 187 -4.08 11.35 -17.94
CA LEU A 187 -3.33 11.08 -16.71
C LEU A 187 -3.01 9.59 -16.58
N ILE A 188 -1.78 9.29 -16.18
CA ILE A 188 -1.34 7.98 -15.71
C ILE A 188 -1.03 8.09 -14.22
N ILE A 189 -1.66 7.26 -13.39
CA ILE A 189 -1.28 7.04 -12.00
C ILE A 189 -0.59 5.68 -11.92
N ASP A 190 0.69 5.69 -11.60
CA ASP A 190 1.49 4.49 -11.45
C ASP A 190 1.47 4.02 -10.00
N LEU A 191 0.89 2.84 -9.78
CA LEU A 191 0.78 2.18 -8.49
C LEU A 191 1.58 0.86 -8.45
N ARG A 192 2.44 0.61 -9.45
CA ARG A 192 3.17 -0.67 -9.57
C ARG A 192 4.05 -0.97 -8.36
N GLU A 193 4.52 0.05 -7.65
CA GLU A 193 5.35 -0.11 -6.44
C GLU A 193 4.59 0.27 -5.16
N SER A 194 3.29 0.57 -5.28
CA SER A 194 2.49 1.13 -4.19
C SER A 194 1.97 0.07 -3.23
N ARG A 195 2.35 0.15 -1.96
CA ARG A 195 1.95 -0.80 -0.91
C ARG A 195 0.72 -0.35 -0.11
N GLY A 196 0.07 0.73 -0.54
CA GLY A 196 -1.13 1.28 0.10
C GLY A 196 -0.82 2.35 1.13
N GLY A 197 -1.56 2.37 2.24
CA GLY A 197 -1.47 3.41 3.26
C GLY A 197 -2.84 3.86 3.73
N GLU A 198 -2.99 5.16 3.99
CA GLU A 198 -4.17 5.76 4.61
C GLU A 198 -5.38 5.78 3.65
N PRO A 199 -6.52 5.20 4.03
CA PRO A 199 -7.72 5.19 3.20
C PRO A 199 -8.20 6.62 2.84
N ALA A 200 -8.14 7.57 3.77
CA ALA A 200 -8.59 8.94 3.51
C ALA A 200 -7.91 9.61 2.30
N MET A 201 -6.66 9.25 1.99
CA MET A 201 -5.97 9.74 0.79
C MET A 201 -6.55 9.14 -0.50
N VAL A 202 -7.08 7.92 -0.47
CA VAL A 202 -7.82 7.34 -1.60
C VAL A 202 -9.03 8.20 -1.94
N ASP A 203 -9.80 8.59 -0.93
CA ASP A 203 -11.00 9.43 -1.12
C ASP A 203 -10.62 10.81 -1.64
N LEU A 204 -9.55 11.39 -1.09
CA LEU A 204 -9.07 12.69 -1.54
C LEU A 204 -8.58 12.63 -2.99
N ILE A 205 -7.81 11.61 -3.40
CA ILE A 205 -7.38 11.42 -4.80
C ILE A 205 -8.60 11.24 -5.70
N ALA A 206 -9.54 10.38 -5.32
CA ALA A 206 -10.78 10.18 -6.07
C ALA A 206 -11.59 11.48 -6.21
N SER A 207 -11.54 12.36 -5.20
CA SER A 207 -12.18 13.68 -5.23
C SER A 207 -11.64 14.56 -6.36
N TYR A 208 -10.35 14.54 -6.69
CA TYR A 208 -9.82 15.30 -7.83
C TYR A 208 -10.23 14.74 -9.20
N LEU A 209 -10.70 13.49 -9.24
CA LEU A 209 -10.92 12.71 -10.46
C LEU A 209 -12.41 12.55 -10.80
N LEU A 210 -13.29 12.86 -9.85
CA LEU A 210 -14.75 12.72 -9.97
C LEU A 210 -15.40 14.08 -9.75
N ASN A 211 -16.40 14.41 -10.57
CA ASN A 211 -17.05 15.72 -10.49
C ASN A 211 -18.11 15.80 -9.37
N GLU A 212 -18.61 14.65 -8.92
CA GLU A 212 -19.70 14.55 -7.96
C GLU A 212 -19.28 13.82 -6.68
N ARG A 213 -19.97 14.15 -5.57
CA ARG A 213 -19.82 13.41 -4.32
C ARG A 213 -20.23 11.96 -4.54
N THR A 214 -19.27 11.06 -4.45
CA THR A 214 -19.41 9.65 -4.82
C THR A 214 -19.03 8.77 -3.63
N ASN A 215 -19.83 7.74 -3.34
CA ASN A 215 -19.43 6.71 -2.38
C ASN A 215 -18.29 5.89 -3.02
N THR A 216 -17.11 5.95 -2.42
CA THR A 216 -15.90 5.29 -2.92
C THR A 216 -15.78 3.88 -2.39
N SER A 217 -15.99 3.70 -1.08
CA SER A 217 -15.80 2.46 -0.37
C SER A 217 -16.55 2.50 0.95
N ASN A 218 -16.95 1.33 1.46
CA ASN A 218 -17.46 1.19 2.82
C ASN A 218 -16.54 0.27 3.61
N ILE A 219 -16.32 0.53 4.89
CA ILE A 219 -15.53 -0.34 5.77
C ILE A 219 -16.42 -0.82 6.91
N TYR A 220 -16.61 -2.13 6.99
CA TYR A 220 -17.25 -2.74 8.16
C TYR A 220 -16.18 -3.05 9.21
N TYR A 221 -16.32 -2.48 10.41
CA TYR A 221 -15.44 -2.74 11.56
C TYR A 221 -16.11 -3.70 12.54
N ARG A 222 -15.42 -4.78 12.90
CA ARG A 222 -15.97 -5.84 13.75
C ARG A 222 -16.28 -5.35 15.16
N ASN A 223 -15.31 -4.70 15.81
CA ASN A 223 -15.38 -4.39 17.24
C ASN A 223 -16.51 -3.43 17.58
N GLU A 224 -16.78 -2.49 16.68
CA GLU A 224 -17.80 -1.46 16.84
C GLU A 224 -19.15 -1.90 16.24
N ASN A 225 -19.15 -3.03 15.52
CA ASN A 225 -20.26 -3.50 14.70
C ASN A 225 -20.87 -2.38 13.84
N ARG A 226 -20.02 -1.53 13.25
CA ARG A 226 -20.43 -0.39 12.43
C ARG A 226 -19.90 -0.54 11.00
N THR A 227 -20.62 0.07 10.07
CA THR A 227 -20.13 0.30 8.72
C THR A 227 -19.87 1.78 8.56
N GLU A 228 -18.65 2.12 8.21
CA GLU A 228 -18.25 3.46 7.80
C GLU A 228 -18.44 3.58 6.30
N GLU A 229 -19.22 4.56 5.87
CA GLU A 229 -19.32 4.92 4.46
C GLU A 229 -18.32 6.02 4.14
N ARG A 230 -17.52 5.82 3.09
CA ARG A 230 -16.52 6.79 2.64
C ARG A 230 -16.94 7.42 1.33
N PHE A 231 -16.69 8.73 1.24
CA PHE A 231 -17.14 9.53 0.12
C PHE A 231 -16.06 10.49 -0.34
N THR A 232 -16.08 10.83 -1.62
CA THR A 232 -15.34 11.99 -2.12
C THR A 232 -15.91 13.30 -1.55
N THR A 233 -15.09 14.35 -1.58
CA THR A 233 -15.51 15.74 -1.40
C THR A 233 -15.54 16.46 -2.74
N VAL A 234 -16.47 17.39 -2.92
CA VAL A 234 -16.50 18.28 -4.10
C VAL A 234 -15.54 19.47 -3.95
N ASN A 235 -15.24 19.85 -2.71
CA ASN A 235 -14.34 20.94 -2.41
C ASN A 235 -12.94 20.38 -2.13
N VAL A 236 -12.03 20.65 -3.05
CA VAL A 236 -10.61 20.28 -2.95
C VAL A 236 -9.74 21.54 -2.98
N THR A 237 -8.55 21.47 -2.38
CA THR A 237 -7.54 22.52 -2.53
C THR A 237 -6.99 22.50 -3.96
N GLY A 238 -6.89 23.66 -4.61
CA GLY A 238 -6.43 23.73 -6.00
C GLY A 238 -7.53 23.39 -7.00
N ASN A 239 -7.19 22.67 -8.07
CA ASN A 239 -8.11 22.40 -9.18
C ASN A 239 -8.40 20.91 -9.32
N HIS A 240 -9.66 20.57 -9.57
CA HIS A 240 -10.05 19.26 -10.06
C HIS A 240 -9.32 18.92 -11.36
N TYR A 241 -8.88 17.66 -11.48
CA TYR A 241 -8.49 17.11 -12.78
C TYR A 241 -9.74 16.80 -13.62
N GLY A 242 -10.85 16.50 -12.96
CA GLY A 242 -12.14 16.26 -13.59
C GLY A 242 -12.24 14.90 -14.27
N GLN A 243 -13.45 14.59 -14.71
CA GLN A 243 -13.86 13.22 -15.07
C GLN A 243 -13.78 12.89 -16.57
N GLN A 244 -13.69 13.88 -17.45
CA GLN A 244 -13.77 13.67 -18.91
C GLN A 244 -12.47 13.16 -19.53
N ARG A 245 -11.32 13.49 -18.93
CA ARG A 245 -10.01 13.15 -19.48
C ARG A 245 -9.65 11.68 -19.24
N PRO A 246 -9.03 11.00 -20.22
CA PRO A 246 -8.57 9.64 -20.06
C PRO A 246 -7.67 9.49 -18.83
N LEU A 247 -7.95 8.46 -18.03
CA LEU A 247 -7.19 8.10 -16.84
C LEU A 247 -6.82 6.63 -16.91
N TYR A 248 -5.54 6.37 -16.68
CA TYR A 248 -4.98 5.03 -16.66
C TYR A 248 -4.28 4.80 -15.33
N ILE A 249 -4.44 3.60 -14.77
CA ILE A 249 -3.77 3.21 -13.54
C ILE A 249 -2.88 2.00 -13.85
N LEU A 250 -1.61 2.10 -13.49
CA LEU A 250 -0.66 1.00 -13.67
C LEU A 250 -0.60 0.15 -12.40
N THR A 251 -0.72 -1.16 -12.56
CA THR A 251 -0.69 -2.11 -11.45
C THR A 251 0.36 -3.21 -11.66
N SER A 252 0.87 -3.74 -10.56
CA SER A 252 1.71 -4.93 -10.53
C SER A 252 1.21 -5.90 -9.45
N LYS A 253 1.81 -7.09 -9.36
CA LYS A 253 1.63 -8.00 -8.20
C LYS A 253 1.96 -7.38 -6.83
N ASP A 254 2.74 -6.29 -6.83
CA ASP A 254 3.18 -5.60 -5.63
C ASP A 254 2.22 -4.49 -5.19
N THR A 255 1.31 -4.04 -6.08
CA THR A 255 0.23 -3.11 -5.73
C THR A 255 -0.64 -3.73 -4.64
N PHE A 256 -0.80 -3.05 -3.50
CA PHE A 256 -1.46 -3.61 -2.33
C PHE A 256 -2.29 -2.59 -1.53
N SER A 257 -3.32 -3.04 -0.81
CA SER A 257 -4.07 -2.26 0.18
C SER A 257 -4.74 -1.01 -0.42
N ALA A 258 -4.54 0.20 0.13
CA ALA A 258 -5.16 1.43 -0.36
C ALA A 258 -4.91 1.73 -1.86
N ALA A 259 -3.79 1.24 -2.42
CA ALA A 259 -3.53 1.34 -3.85
C ALA A 259 -4.52 0.50 -4.67
N GLU A 260 -4.87 -0.67 -4.16
CA GLU A 260 -5.90 -1.54 -4.74
C GLU A 260 -7.29 -0.93 -4.55
N ASP A 261 -7.56 -0.27 -3.40
CA ASP A 261 -8.82 0.46 -3.18
C ASP A 261 -9.05 1.52 -4.26
N LEU A 262 -8.05 2.37 -4.53
CA LEU A 262 -8.13 3.37 -5.59
C LEU A 262 -8.36 2.73 -6.97
N ALA A 263 -7.58 1.70 -7.32
CA ALA A 263 -7.69 1.02 -8.61
C ALA A 263 -9.05 0.33 -8.78
N TYR A 264 -9.52 -0.41 -7.78
CA TYR A 264 -10.78 -1.14 -7.78
C TYR A 264 -11.97 -0.17 -7.84
N THR A 265 -11.95 0.88 -7.03
CA THR A 265 -13.00 1.90 -6.98
C THR A 265 -13.11 2.61 -8.32
N LEU A 266 -12.03 3.15 -8.87
CA LEU A 266 -12.08 3.89 -10.14
C LEU A 266 -12.33 2.98 -11.35
N LYS A 267 -11.97 1.70 -11.28
CA LYS A 267 -12.40 0.69 -12.24
C LYS A 267 -13.92 0.53 -12.25
N HIS A 268 -14.52 0.27 -11.09
CA HIS A 268 -15.96 -0.02 -11.00
C HIS A 268 -16.86 1.21 -11.11
N LEU A 269 -16.29 2.41 -10.99
CA LEU A 269 -16.93 3.67 -11.39
C LEU A 269 -16.77 3.99 -12.88
N ASN A 270 -16.15 3.10 -13.68
CA ASN A 270 -15.81 3.33 -15.09
C ASN A 270 -15.01 4.63 -15.32
N ARG A 271 -14.21 5.04 -14.33
CA ARG A 271 -13.40 6.27 -14.36
C ARG A 271 -12.00 6.02 -14.91
N ALA A 272 -11.40 4.87 -14.62
CA ALA A 272 -10.01 4.56 -14.96
C ALA A 272 -9.88 3.23 -15.71
N THR A 273 -8.97 3.19 -16.68
CA THR A 273 -8.51 1.95 -17.30
C THR A 273 -7.28 1.41 -16.57
N ILE A 274 -7.46 0.31 -15.84
CA ILE A 274 -6.38 -0.43 -15.17
C ILE A 274 -5.54 -1.24 -16.17
N ILE A 275 -4.22 -1.09 -16.15
CA ILE A 275 -3.27 -1.74 -17.05
C ILE A 275 -2.12 -2.34 -16.24
N GLY A 276 -1.75 -3.59 -16.53
CA GLY A 276 -0.60 -4.25 -15.91
C GLY A 276 -0.94 -5.65 -15.40
N GLU A 277 -0.48 -5.97 -14.20
CA GLU A 277 -0.69 -7.28 -13.58
C GLU A 277 -1.86 -7.26 -12.59
N VAL A 278 -2.27 -8.46 -12.17
CA VAL A 278 -3.19 -8.64 -11.04
C VAL A 278 -2.49 -8.21 -9.76
N THR A 279 -3.18 -7.44 -8.92
CA THR A 279 -2.63 -6.89 -7.68
C THR A 279 -2.53 -7.94 -6.56
N GLY A 280 -1.92 -7.57 -5.43
CA GLY A 280 -1.58 -8.51 -4.35
C GLY A 280 -2.78 -9.08 -3.58
N GLY A 281 -3.92 -8.41 -3.55
CA GLY A 281 -5.18 -8.89 -2.99
C GLY A 281 -5.31 -8.69 -1.48
N GLY A 282 -5.04 -7.49 -0.96
CA GLY A 282 -5.26 -7.16 0.45
C GLY A 282 -6.32 -6.09 0.61
N ALA A 283 -7.51 -6.44 1.12
CA ALA A 283 -8.65 -5.55 1.25
C ALA A 283 -9.12 -5.33 2.71
N HIS A 284 -8.38 -5.83 3.70
CA HIS A 284 -8.76 -5.71 5.10
C HIS A 284 -7.94 -4.63 5.82
N PRO A 285 -8.54 -3.47 6.15
CA PRO A 285 -7.90 -2.49 7.03
C PRO A 285 -7.70 -3.08 8.43
N GLY A 286 -6.71 -2.55 9.13
CA GLY A 286 -6.30 -3.02 10.45
C GLY A 286 -5.33 -2.05 11.11
N GLU A 287 -4.93 -2.43 12.31
CA GLU A 287 -4.06 -1.64 13.16
C GLU A 287 -2.83 -2.45 13.56
N VAL A 288 -1.72 -1.75 13.79
CA VAL A 288 -0.54 -2.34 14.44
C VAL A 288 -0.79 -2.34 15.95
N ILE A 289 -0.66 -3.51 16.56
CA ILE A 289 -0.97 -3.71 17.97
C ILE A 289 0.22 -4.37 18.66
N LYS A 290 0.70 -3.75 19.74
CA LYS A 290 1.71 -4.34 20.62
C LYS A 290 1.18 -5.65 21.22
N LEU A 291 1.97 -6.72 21.07
CA LEU A 291 1.68 -8.05 21.62
C LEU A 291 2.47 -8.27 22.91
N THR A 292 3.78 -8.02 22.87
CA THR A 292 4.70 -8.07 24.00
C THR A 292 5.72 -6.93 23.87
N ASN A 293 6.74 -6.87 24.75
CA ASN A 293 7.76 -5.81 24.68
C ASN A 293 8.53 -5.77 23.35
N HIS A 294 8.60 -6.87 22.61
CA HIS A 294 9.39 -6.96 21.38
C HIS A 294 8.60 -7.41 20.16
N PHE A 295 7.30 -7.66 20.31
CA PHE A 295 6.46 -8.15 19.23
C PHE A 295 5.22 -7.29 19.09
N GLU A 296 4.85 -7.03 17.85
CA GLU A 296 3.61 -6.38 17.44
C GLU A 296 2.99 -7.20 16.30
N GLY A 297 1.71 -6.98 16.04
CA GLY A 297 1.03 -7.57 14.89
C GLY A 297 0.13 -6.56 14.21
N PHE A 298 0.10 -6.61 12.87
CA PHE A 298 -0.95 -5.94 12.12
C PHE A 298 -2.18 -6.83 12.13
N ILE A 299 -3.26 -6.40 12.78
CA ILE A 299 -4.48 -7.19 12.95
C ILE A 299 -5.62 -6.53 12.20
N PRO A 300 -6.10 -7.14 11.10
CA PRO A 300 -7.23 -6.61 10.36
C PRO A 300 -8.51 -6.65 11.19
N ASN A 301 -9.04 -5.48 11.51
CA ASN A 301 -10.26 -5.32 12.32
C ASN A 301 -11.46 -4.89 11.47
N GLY A 302 -11.24 -4.61 10.19
CA GLY A 302 -12.26 -4.23 9.25
C GLY A 302 -12.18 -4.96 7.92
N ARG A 303 -13.22 -4.78 7.10
CA ARG A 303 -13.26 -5.25 5.71
C ARG A 303 -13.80 -4.16 4.80
N SER A 304 -13.09 -3.90 3.70
CA SER A 304 -13.59 -3.02 2.65
C SER A 304 -14.74 -3.70 1.90
N ILE A 305 -15.73 -2.91 1.50
CA ILE A 305 -16.91 -3.31 0.75
C ILE A 305 -17.15 -2.22 -0.27
N ASN A 306 -16.91 -2.52 -1.54
CA ASN A 306 -17.13 -1.56 -2.61
C ASN A 306 -18.64 -1.39 -2.86
N PRO A 307 -19.15 -0.14 -2.97
CA PRO A 307 -20.58 0.14 -3.06
C PRO A 307 -21.22 -0.34 -4.38
N VAL A 308 -20.44 -0.51 -5.45
CA VAL A 308 -20.94 -1.00 -6.74
C VAL A 308 -21.01 -2.52 -6.75
N THR A 309 -19.88 -3.18 -6.47
CA THR A 309 -19.76 -4.64 -6.58
C THR A 309 -20.28 -5.40 -5.37
N LYS A 310 -20.53 -4.71 -4.24
CA LYS A 310 -20.93 -5.29 -2.95
C LYS A 310 -19.95 -6.32 -2.38
N THR A 311 -18.73 -6.34 -2.90
CA THR A 311 -17.61 -7.21 -2.48
C THR A 311 -16.31 -6.40 -2.44
N ASN A 312 -15.15 -7.06 -2.44
CA ASN A 312 -13.82 -6.44 -2.47
C ASN A 312 -12.82 -7.28 -3.29
N TRP A 313 -11.55 -6.87 -3.25
CA TRP A 313 -10.43 -7.50 -3.98
C TRP A 313 -9.60 -8.48 -3.13
N GLU A 314 -10.05 -8.84 -1.92
CA GLU A 314 -9.31 -9.72 -1.02
C GLU A 314 -8.99 -11.07 -1.68
N GLY A 315 -7.73 -11.49 -1.61
CA GLY A 315 -7.25 -12.78 -2.11
C GLY A 315 -7.23 -12.94 -3.65
N VAL A 316 -8.05 -12.17 -4.38
CA VAL A 316 -8.17 -12.23 -5.85
C VAL A 316 -7.43 -11.10 -6.57
N GLY A 317 -7.19 -9.99 -5.88
CA GLY A 317 -6.61 -8.78 -6.46
C GLY A 317 -7.53 -8.08 -7.47
N VAL A 318 -7.18 -6.84 -7.79
CA VAL A 318 -7.79 -6.05 -8.86
C VAL A 318 -7.31 -6.61 -10.20
N GLN A 319 -8.27 -7.10 -10.98
CA GLN A 319 -7.99 -7.57 -12.34
C GLN A 319 -7.78 -6.37 -13.27
N PRO A 320 -6.70 -6.31 -14.07
CA PRO A 320 -6.51 -5.23 -15.04
C PRO A 320 -7.51 -5.35 -16.20
N HIS A 321 -7.84 -4.24 -16.86
CA HIS A 321 -8.58 -4.27 -18.13
C HIS A 321 -7.68 -4.74 -19.26
N ILE A 322 -6.41 -4.28 -19.25
CA ILE A 322 -5.39 -4.68 -20.21
C ILE A 322 -4.27 -5.35 -19.45
N LYS A 323 -4.20 -6.68 -19.56
CA LYS A 323 -3.17 -7.48 -18.91
C LYS A 323 -1.85 -7.37 -19.66
N THR A 324 -0.78 -7.01 -18.96
CA THR A 324 0.60 -6.96 -19.46
C THR A 324 1.57 -7.09 -18.28
N SER A 325 2.87 -7.23 -18.53
CA SER A 325 3.87 -7.21 -17.45
C SER A 325 3.92 -5.83 -16.79
N ALA A 326 4.32 -5.78 -15.52
CA ALA A 326 4.55 -4.52 -14.84
C ALA A 326 5.51 -3.61 -15.63
N ASP A 327 6.57 -4.17 -16.22
CA ASP A 327 7.57 -3.46 -17.01
C ASP A 327 6.98 -2.79 -18.26
N ASN A 328 6.02 -3.44 -18.92
CA ASN A 328 5.42 -2.95 -20.16
C ASN A 328 4.17 -2.06 -19.93
N ALA A 329 3.62 -2.04 -18.72
CA ALA A 329 2.38 -1.32 -18.40
C ALA A 329 2.42 0.17 -18.79
N LEU A 330 3.53 0.87 -18.55
CA LEU A 330 3.68 2.29 -18.92
C LEU A 330 3.69 2.51 -20.43
N ASN A 331 4.34 1.63 -21.20
CA ASN A 331 4.34 1.73 -22.65
C ASN A 331 2.96 1.40 -23.22
N THR A 332 2.29 0.39 -22.67
CA THR A 332 0.90 0.05 -23.02
C THR A 332 -0.04 1.23 -22.75
N ALA A 333 0.02 1.85 -21.58
CA ALA A 333 -0.80 3.01 -21.27
C ALA A 333 -0.53 4.20 -22.20
N GLN A 334 0.74 4.53 -22.47
CA GLN A 334 1.08 5.57 -23.45
C GLN A 334 0.51 5.26 -24.83
N ARG A 335 0.56 3.99 -25.27
CA ARG A 335 0.00 3.58 -26.55
C ARG A 335 -1.51 3.80 -26.60
N GLU A 336 -2.25 3.34 -25.59
CA GLU A 336 -3.72 3.50 -25.53
C GLU A 336 -4.15 4.97 -25.48
N ILE A 337 -3.43 5.79 -24.71
CA ILE A 337 -3.65 7.23 -24.68
C ILE A 337 -3.43 7.85 -26.06
N LEU A 338 -2.30 7.54 -26.71
CA LEU A 338 -1.97 8.13 -28.01
C LEU A 338 -2.96 7.70 -29.10
N ILE A 339 -3.47 6.46 -29.07
CA ILE A 339 -4.53 6.02 -29.97
C ILE A 339 -5.79 6.86 -29.74
N THR A 340 -6.21 7.01 -28.49
CA THR A 340 -7.38 7.82 -28.11
C THR A 340 -7.23 9.28 -28.57
N LEU A 341 -6.11 9.92 -28.25
CA LEU A 341 -5.86 11.32 -28.61
C LEU A 341 -5.73 11.53 -30.12
N LYS A 342 -5.11 10.58 -30.85
CA LYS A 342 -4.97 10.67 -32.31
C LYS A 342 -6.32 10.65 -33.02
N ASN A 343 -7.29 9.89 -32.50
CA ASN A 343 -8.61 9.76 -33.12
C ASN A 343 -9.43 11.07 -33.09
N SER A 344 -9.14 11.96 -32.15
CA SER A 344 -9.78 13.29 -32.04
C SER A 344 -8.86 14.45 -32.46
N GLU A 345 -7.66 14.14 -32.96
CA GLU A 345 -6.65 15.14 -33.31
C GLU A 345 -6.93 15.79 -34.66
N VAL A 346 -7.16 17.11 -34.65
CA VAL A 346 -7.39 17.90 -35.87
C VAL A 346 -6.06 18.34 -36.52
N ASN A 347 -4.98 18.41 -35.76
CA ASN A 347 -3.66 18.77 -36.28
C ASN A 347 -2.94 17.55 -36.85
N LEU A 348 -2.96 17.41 -38.18
CA LEU A 348 -2.33 16.28 -38.90
C LEU A 348 -0.85 16.07 -38.55
N THR A 349 -0.09 17.14 -38.32
CA THR A 349 1.32 17.04 -37.91
C THR A 349 1.43 16.42 -36.52
N ARG A 350 0.57 16.80 -35.57
CA ARG A 350 0.52 16.20 -34.24
C ARG A 350 0.08 14.74 -34.31
N ALA A 351 -0.96 14.42 -35.08
CA ALA A 351 -1.42 13.05 -35.29
C ALA A 351 -0.31 12.14 -35.86
N ASN A 352 0.45 12.61 -36.85
CA ASN A 352 1.59 11.88 -37.41
C ASN A 352 2.71 11.65 -36.39
N ARG A 353 3.00 12.62 -35.51
CA ARG A 353 3.97 12.43 -34.42
C ARG A 353 3.48 11.40 -33.41
N MET A 354 2.18 11.38 -33.10
CA MET A 354 1.58 10.37 -32.22
C MET A 354 1.71 8.97 -32.83
N GLN A 355 1.40 8.81 -34.13
CA GLN A 355 1.58 7.53 -34.83
C GLN A 355 3.04 7.05 -34.75
N LYS A 356 4.01 7.91 -35.09
CA LYS A 356 5.44 7.57 -34.98
C LYS A 356 5.87 7.23 -33.55
N ARG A 357 5.20 7.74 -32.52
CA ARG A 357 5.47 7.36 -31.13
C ARG A 357 4.88 5.98 -30.83
N ILE A 358 3.64 5.73 -31.25
CA ILE A 358 2.97 4.43 -31.13
C ILE A 358 3.84 3.32 -31.72
N ASP A 359 4.35 3.51 -32.95
CA ASP A 359 5.16 2.51 -33.65
C ASP A 359 6.51 2.21 -32.96
N ARG A 360 6.98 3.10 -32.07
CA ARG A 360 8.26 2.98 -31.35
C ARG A 360 8.10 2.43 -29.92
N LEU A 361 6.88 2.34 -29.39
CA LEU A 361 6.66 1.80 -28.05
C LEU A 361 6.85 0.27 -28.10
N LYS A 362 7.80 -0.23 -27.32
CA LYS A 362 8.02 -1.68 -27.15
C LYS A 362 7.07 -2.17 -26.08
N LEU A 363 6.26 -3.19 -26.40
CA LEU A 363 5.21 -3.74 -25.53
C LEU A 363 5.58 -5.11 -24.96
#